data_AF-A0AA88XFE6-F1
#
_entry.id   AF-A0AA88XFE6-F1
#
_cell.length_a   1.000
_cell.length_b   1.000
_cell.length_c   1.000
_cell.angle_alpha   90.00
_cell.angle_beta   90.00
_cell.angle_gamma   90.00
#
_symmetry.space_group_name_H-M   'P 1'
#
loop_
_entity.id
_entity.type
_entity.pdbx_description
1 polymer ?
#
loop_
_entity_poly.entity_id
_entity_poly.type
_entity_poly.pdbx_seq_one_letter_code
_entity_poly.pdbx_strand_id
1 'polypeptide(L)'
;MRPTYTQRTSDYTASTNNRRPTYTQRTSDYTASTNNRRKTYTQRTSDYTASTNNRRPTYTQRTSAYSASTNNRRQTYTQRTSDYTASTNNRPSTYTQRTSDYTASRNNRRPTYTQRTSAYKASTNNRRPTYTQRTSAYTASTNNRRPT
;
A
#
# COMPACT_ATOMS: atom_id res chain seq x y z
N MET A 1 -7.71 -14.62 -21.87
CA MET A 1 -7.51 -13.15 -21.90
C MET A 1 -7.35 -12.62 -20.47
N ARG A 2 -6.38 -11.72 -20.21
CA ARG A 2 -6.35 -10.96 -18.95
C ARG A 2 -7.03 -9.62 -19.21
N PRO A 3 -8.02 -9.20 -18.40
CA PRO A 3 -8.64 -7.91 -18.61
C PRO A 3 -7.66 -6.79 -18.24
N THR A 4 -7.47 -5.86 -19.16
CA THR A 4 -6.67 -4.65 -19.01
C THR A 4 -7.60 -3.46 -19.13
N TYR A 5 -7.51 -2.53 -18.19
CA TYR A 5 -8.33 -1.33 -18.15
C TYR A 5 -7.45 -0.09 -18.08
N THR A 6 -7.78 0.92 -18.89
CA THR A 6 -7.11 2.23 -18.90
C THR A 6 -8.15 3.34 -18.91
N GLN A 7 -8.16 4.21 -17.90
CA GLN A 7 -9.11 5.34 -17.84
C GLN A 7 -8.46 6.65 -17.39
N ARG A 8 -9.07 7.76 -17.81
CA ARG A 8 -8.80 9.11 -17.31
C ARG A 8 -10.13 9.79 -16.98
N THR A 9 -10.36 10.12 -15.71
CA THR A 9 -11.60 10.78 -15.23
C THR A 9 -11.27 11.73 -14.08
N SER A 10 -12.19 12.61 -13.69
CA SER A 10 -12.01 13.40 -12.45
C SER A 10 -12.16 12.48 -11.25
N ASP A 11 -13.31 11.79 -11.17
CA ASP A 11 -13.61 10.86 -10.07
C ASP A 11 -13.83 9.47 -10.63
N TYR A 12 -13.48 8.45 -9.84
CA TYR A 12 -13.76 7.08 -10.21
C TYR A 12 -13.95 6.19 -8.97
N THR A 13 -15.06 5.44 -8.95
CA THR A 13 -15.35 4.44 -7.94
C THR A 13 -15.40 3.06 -8.59
N ALA A 14 -14.73 2.08 -7.99
CA ALA A 14 -14.68 0.72 -8.52
C ALA A 14 -14.86 -0.36 -7.44
N SER A 15 -15.74 -1.33 -7.71
CA SER A 15 -15.80 -2.60 -6.99
C SER A 15 -15.42 -3.73 -7.95
N THR A 16 -14.45 -4.56 -7.60
CA THR A 16 -13.94 -5.59 -8.53
C THR A 16 -13.67 -6.93 -7.85
N ASN A 17 -14.09 -8.00 -8.53
CA ASN A 17 -13.78 -9.39 -8.20
C ASN A 17 -13.32 -10.13 -9.46
N ASN A 18 -12.02 -10.11 -9.71
CA ASN A 18 -11.38 -10.66 -10.89
C ASN A 18 -10.16 -11.50 -10.52
N ARG A 19 -9.92 -12.60 -11.24
CA ARG A 19 -8.79 -13.48 -10.91
C ARG A 19 -7.43 -12.81 -11.11
N ARG A 20 -7.23 -12.04 -12.20
CA ARG A 20 -5.92 -11.49 -12.63
C ARG A 20 -5.99 -10.16 -13.42
N PRO A 21 -6.66 -9.11 -12.94
CA PRO A 21 -6.76 -7.87 -13.70
C PRO A 21 -5.47 -7.02 -13.66
N THR A 22 -5.31 -6.18 -14.68
CA THR A 22 -4.33 -5.09 -14.75
C THR A 22 -5.08 -3.78 -14.97
N TYR A 23 -4.75 -2.74 -14.21
CA TYR A 23 -5.31 -1.40 -14.43
C TYR A 23 -4.24 -0.32 -14.48
N THR A 24 -4.47 0.68 -15.31
CA THR A 24 -3.69 1.91 -15.41
C THR A 24 -4.62 3.13 -15.45
N GLN A 25 -4.68 3.96 -14.41
CA GLN A 25 -5.56 5.14 -14.41
C GLN A 25 -4.87 6.44 -14.00
N ARG A 26 -5.47 7.52 -14.47
CA ARG A 26 -5.21 8.90 -14.05
C ARG A 26 -6.52 9.53 -13.60
N THR A 27 -6.66 9.82 -12.31
CA THR A 27 -7.86 10.50 -11.79
C THR A 27 -7.51 11.57 -10.76
N SER A 28 -8.40 12.52 -10.48
CA SER A 28 -8.24 13.37 -9.30
C SER A 28 -8.48 12.50 -8.07
N ASP A 29 -9.68 11.91 -7.99
CA ASP A 29 -10.08 11.10 -6.85
C ASP A 29 -10.36 9.66 -7.28
N TYR A 30 -9.98 8.71 -6.44
CA TYR A 30 -10.28 7.30 -6.67
C TYR A 30 -10.64 6.55 -5.40
N THR A 31 -11.78 5.86 -5.44
CA THR A 31 -12.22 4.96 -4.38
C THR A 31 -12.35 3.54 -4.91
N ALA A 32 -11.77 2.56 -4.20
CA ALA A 32 -11.89 1.16 -4.58
C ALA A 32 -12.14 0.18 -3.44
N SER A 33 -12.97 -0.82 -3.74
CA SER A 33 -13.09 -2.05 -2.97
C SER A 33 -12.74 -3.23 -3.87
N THR A 34 -11.74 -4.05 -3.48
CA THR A 34 -11.28 -5.13 -4.34
C THR A 34 -11.02 -6.44 -3.61
N ASN A 35 -11.46 -7.55 -4.22
CA ASN A 35 -11.15 -8.90 -3.78
C ASN A 35 -10.64 -9.73 -4.96
N ASN A 36 -9.33 -9.95 -5.06
CA ASN A 36 -8.69 -10.60 -6.21
C ASN A 36 -7.60 -11.61 -5.81
N ARG A 37 -7.36 -12.61 -6.67
CA ARG A 37 -6.27 -13.56 -6.44
C ARG A 37 -4.89 -12.95 -6.73
N ARG A 38 -4.78 -12.20 -7.83
CA ARG A 38 -3.59 -11.43 -8.26
C ARG A 38 -4.07 -10.14 -8.91
N LYS A 39 -3.46 -9.01 -8.59
CA LYS A 39 -3.78 -7.70 -9.19
C LYS A 39 -2.48 -6.98 -9.48
N THR A 40 -2.37 -6.36 -10.65
CA THR A 40 -1.35 -5.35 -10.94
C THR A 40 -2.04 -4.02 -11.14
N TYR A 41 -1.52 -2.98 -10.50
CA TYR A 41 -2.19 -1.68 -10.49
C TYR A 41 -1.15 -0.56 -10.58
N THR A 42 -1.36 0.36 -11.53
CA THR A 42 -0.53 1.54 -11.72
C THR A 42 -1.41 2.78 -11.76
N GLN A 43 -1.21 3.74 -10.85
CA GLN A 43 -2.00 4.99 -10.83
C GLN A 43 -1.16 6.25 -10.73
N ARG A 44 -1.75 7.32 -11.26
CA ARG A 44 -1.51 8.68 -10.79
C ARG A 44 -2.82 9.29 -10.34
N THR A 45 -2.97 9.59 -9.05
CA THR A 45 -4.15 10.31 -8.55
C THR A 45 -3.80 11.45 -7.60
N SER A 46 -4.68 12.41 -7.39
CA SER A 46 -4.54 13.37 -6.30
C SER A 46 -4.84 12.64 -4.99
N ASP A 47 -6.04 12.08 -4.87
CA ASP A 47 -6.47 11.33 -3.70
C ASP A 47 -6.82 9.89 -4.05
N TYR A 48 -6.50 8.98 -3.14
CA TYR A 48 -6.78 7.56 -3.31
C TYR A 48 -7.23 6.95 -2.00
N THR A 49 -8.41 6.31 -2.03
CA THR A 49 -8.95 5.53 -0.93
C THR A 49 -9.19 4.09 -1.37
N ALA A 50 -8.71 3.10 -0.61
CA ALA A 50 -9.06 1.71 -0.91
C ALA A 50 -9.21 0.77 0.28
N SER A 51 -10.11 -0.20 0.10
CA SER A 51 -10.20 -1.42 0.88
C SER A 51 -9.86 -2.61 0.00
N THR A 52 -8.88 -3.43 0.41
CA THR A 52 -8.42 -4.55 -0.43
C THR A 52 -8.18 -5.83 0.34
N ASN A 53 -8.65 -6.94 -0.24
CA ASN A 53 -8.32 -8.29 0.20
C ASN A 53 -7.77 -9.09 -0.98
N ASN A 54 -6.45 -9.20 -1.11
CA ASN A 54 -5.82 -9.81 -2.26
C ASN A 54 -4.76 -10.85 -1.89
N ARG A 55 -4.68 -11.94 -2.65
CA ARG A 55 -3.70 -13.00 -2.37
C ARG A 55 -2.28 -12.58 -2.73
N ARG A 56 -2.09 -11.92 -3.89
CA ARG A 56 -0.79 -11.53 -4.45
C ARG A 56 -0.87 -10.22 -5.26
N PRO A 57 -1.11 -9.06 -4.64
CA PRO A 57 -1.12 -7.79 -5.39
C PRO A 57 0.27 -7.18 -5.57
N THR A 58 0.41 -6.44 -6.67
CA THR A 58 1.52 -5.53 -6.96
C THR A 58 0.95 -4.16 -7.28
N TYR A 59 1.41 -3.12 -6.60
CA TYR A 59 0.98 -1.74 -6.88
C TYR A 59 2.18 -0.81 -7.09
N THR A 60 2.01 0.12 -8.03
CA THR A 60 2.92 1.22 -8.31
C THR A 60 2.12 2.51 -8.44
N GLN A 61 2.14 3.39 -7.45
CA GLN A 61 1.35 4.63 -7.52
C GLN A 61 2.17 5.87 -7.23
N ARG A 62 1.66 6.98 -7.78
CA ARG A 62 2.08 8.31 -7.40
C ARG A 62 0.83 9.11 -7.04
N THR A 63 0.77 9.57 -5.79
CA THR A 63 -0.44 10.15 -5.20
C THR A 63 -0.12 11.42 -4.41
N SER A 64 -1.06 12.34 -4.24
CA SER A 64 -0.88 13.40 -3.24
C SER A 64 -1.24 12.84 -1.87
N ALA A 65 -2.47 12.35 -1.69
CA ALA A 65 -2.90 11.63 -0.49
C ALA A 65 -3.26 10.17 -0.80
N TYR A 66 -2.88 9.27 0.11
CA TYR A 66 -3.23 7.86 0.03
C TYR A 66 -3.75 7.34 1.37
N SER A 67 -4.95 6.76 1.35
CA SER A 67 -5.59 6.11 2.48
C SER A 67 -5.97 4.68 2.13
N ALA A 68 -5.54 3.69 2.92
CA ALA A 68 -5.98 2.32 2.66
C ALA A 68 -6.09 1.40 3.87
N SER A 69 -7.01 0.45 3.77
CA SER A 69 -7.10 -0.75 4.60
C SER A 69 -6.82 -1.98 3.75
N THR A 70 -5.84 -2.79 4.13
CA THR A 70 -5.40 -3.93 3.32
C THR A 70 -5.19 -5.19 4.13
N ASN A 71 -5.68 -6.32 3.61
CA ASN A 71 -5.41 -7.65 4.15
C ASN A 71 -4.94 -8.57 3.01
N ASN A 72 -3.64 -8.84 2.93
CA ASN A 72 -3.04 -9.57 1.81
C ASN A 72 -2.09 -10.68 2.24
N ARG A 73 -2.11 -11.81 1.52
CA ARG A 73 -1.11 -12.87 1.77
C ARG A 73 0.28 -12.46 1.30
N ARG A 74 0.46 -11.86 0.12
CA ARG A 74 1.79 -11.43 -0.35
C ARG A 74 1.70 -10.12 -1.12
N GLN A 75 2.36 -9.08 -0.67
CA GLN A 75 2.25 -7.76 -1.29
C GLN A 75 3.62 -7.22 -1.70
N THR A 76 3.68 -6.64 -2.89
CA THR A 76 4.75 -5.73 -3.30
C THR A 76 4.16 -4.36 -3.56
N TYR A 77 4.76 -3.34 -2.97
CA TYR A 77 4.23 -1.99 -3.01
C TYR A 77 5.33 -0.96 -3.25
N THR A 78 5.13 -0.11 -4.25
CA THR A 78 6.02 1.01 -4.55
C THR A 78 5.21 2.30 -4.67
N GLN A 79 5.46 3.28 -3.79
CA GLN A 79 4.78 4.59 -3.84
C GLN A 79 5.73 5.77 -3.86
N ARG A 80 5.23 6.83 -4.49
CA ARG A 80 5.55 8.21 -4.13
C ARG A 80 4.27 8.92 -3.70
N THR A 81 4.21 9.37 -2.46
CA THR A 81 3.03 10.06 -1.93
C THR A 81 3.42 11.31 -1.14
N SER A 82 2.60 12.35 -1.05
CA SER A 82 2.85 13.41 -0.05
C SER A 82 2.44 12.89 1.32
N ASP A 83 1.19 12.43 1.45
CA ASP A 83 0.61 11.95 2.70
C ASP A 83 0.13 10.50 2.58
N TYR A 84 0.63 9.63 3.44
CA TYR A 84 0.27 8.21 3.45
C TYR A 84 -0.33 7.81 4.79
N THR A 85 -1.56 7.30 4.75
CA THR A 85 -2.23 6.66 5.89
C THR A 85 -2.62 5.23 5.53
N ALA A 86 -2.21 4.24 6.34
CA ALA A 86 -2.67 2.88 6.11
C ALA A 86 -2.81 2.00 7.36
N SER A 87 -3.76 1.07 7.26
CA SER A 87 -3.86 -0.10 8.14
C SER A 87 -3.61 -1.37 7.33
N THR A 88 -2.61 -2.17 7.71
CA THR A 88 -2.20 -3.32 6.92
C THR A 88 -1.96 -4.59 7.74
N ASN A 89 -2.53 -5.71 7.27
CA ASN A 89 -2.35 -7.04 7.85
C ASN A 89 -1.85 -8.00 6.77
N ASN A 90 -0.53 -8.28 6.71
CA ASN A 90 0.07 -9.01 5.57
C ASN A 90 1.11 -10.09 5.94
N ARG A 91 1.34 -11.07 5.05
CA ARG A 91 2.17 -12.24 5.40
C ARG A 91 2.84 -13.02 4.24
N PRO A 92 4.02 -12.66 3.64
CA PRO A 92 4.97 -11.55 3.79
C PRO A 92 4.80 -10.38 2.79
N SER A 93 5.55 -9.29 2.99
CA SER A 93 5.37 -8.04 2.23
C SER A 93 6.68 -7.29 1.98
N THR A 94 6.79 -6.67 0.81
CA THR A 94 7.88 -5.74 0.46
C THR A 94 7.30 -4.36 0.17
N TYR A 95 7.83 -3.33 0.81
CA TYR A 95 7.41 -1.95 0.62
C TYR A 95 8.60 -1.06 0.29
N THR A 96 8.45 -0.25 -0.75
CA THR A 96 9.40 0.80 -1.13
C THR A 96 8.67 2.12 -1.27
N GLN A 97 8.86 3.05 -0.34
CA GLN A 97 8.08 4.30 -0.33
C GLN A 97 8.96 5.53 -0.23
N ARG A 98 8.53 6.59 -0.92
CA ARG A 98 8.96 7.97 -0.70
C ARG A 98 7.74 8.78 -0.30
N THR A 99 7.75 9.33 0.91
CA THR A 99 6.61 10.07 1.46
C THR A 99 7.05 11.37 2.12
N SER A 100 6.22 12.41 2.18
CA SER A 100 6.48 13.53 3.11
C SER A 100 6.06 13.10 4.50
N ASP A 101 4.79 12.77 4.68
CA ASP A 101 4.21 12.36 5.95
C ASP A 101 3.63 10.95 5.89
N TYR A 102 4.04 10.12 6.83
CA TYR A 102 3.68 8.71 6.87
C TYR A 102 3.04 8.37 8.22
N THR A 103 1.81 7.84 8.18
CA THR A 103 1.10 7.29 9.33
C THR A 103 0.64 5.87 9.04
N ALA A 104 0.92 4.90 9.92
CA ALA A 104 0.36 3.56 9.75
C ALA A 104 0.21 2.70 11.00
N SER A 105 -0.73 1.76 10.91
CA SER A 105 -0.83 0.59 11.78
C SER A 105 -0.55 -0.68 10.97
N ARG A 106 0.37 -1.55 11.44
CA ARG A 106 0.76 -2.75 10.68
C ARG A 106 0.90 -4.00 11.53
N ASN A 107 0.38 -5.13 11.06
CA ASN A 107 0.66 -6.46 11.61
C ASN A 107 1.20 -7.39 10.51
N ASN A 108 2.53 -7.53 10.43
CA ASN A 108 3.17 -8.24 9.31
C ASN A 108 4.16 -9.34 9.73
N ARG A 109 4.12 -10.49 9.05
CA ARG A 109 5.16 -11.54 9.21
C ARG A 109 6.19 -11.45 8.10
N ARG A 110 7.46 -11.23 8.47
CA ARG A 110 8.62 -11.07 7.58
C ARG A 110 8.46 -9.93 6.57
N PRO A 111 8.21 -8.69 7.03
CA PRO A 111 8.20 -7.56 6.13
C PRO A 111 9.62 -7.09 5.79
N THR A 112 9.79 -6.57 4.57
CA THR A 112 10.96 -5.80 4.15
C THR A 112 10.49 -4.39 3.81
N TYR A 113 11.11 -3.38 4.41
CA TYR A 113 10.78 -1.98 4.18
C TYR A 113 12.00 -1.18 3.73
N THR A 114 11.82 -0.39 2.67
CA THR A 114 12.78 0.61 2.22
C THR A 114 12.05 1.95 2.10
N GLN A 115 12.27 2.87 3.04
CA GLN A 115 11.50 4.12 3.10
C GLN A 115 12.38 5.35 3.17
N ARG A 116 11.94 6.43 2.51
CA ARG A 116 12.39 7.79 2.78
C ARG A 116 11.19 8.65 3.13
N THR A 117 11.20 9.27 4.29
CA THR A 117 10.09 10.08 4.77
C THR A 117 10.56 11.37 5.45
N SER A 118 9.79 12.45 5.44
CA SER A 118 10.08 13.62 6.29
C SER A 118 9.60 13.36 7.72
N ALA A 119 8.31 13.06 7.93
CA ALA A 119 7.76 12.66 9.23
C ALA A 119 7.15 11.26 9.21
N TYR A 120 7.52 10.42 10.18
CA TYR A 120 7.05 9.04 10.31
C TYR A 120 6.37 8.81 11.66
N LYS A 121 5.13 8.34 11.63
CA LYS A 121 4.35 7.87 12.78
C LYS A 121 3.84 6.44 12.52
N ALA A 122 4.18 5.47 13.37
CA ALA A 122 3.62 4.13 13.19
C ALA A 122 3.45 3.31 14.46
N SER A 123 2.43 2.44 14.46
CA SER A 123 2.30 1.34 15.42
C SER A 123 2.42 0.02 14.66
N THR A 124 3.37 -0.84 15.03
CA THR A 124 3.61 -2.07 14.29
C THR A 124 3.83 -3.30 15.17
N ASN A 125 3.27 -4.43 14.73
CA ASN A 125 3.52 -5.76 15.30
C ASN A 125 4.13 -6.63 14.21
N ASN A 126 5.44 -6.87 14.27
CA ASN A 126 6.16 -7.55 13.20
C ASN A 126 6.96 -8.75 13.70
N ARG A 127 7.00 -9.82 12.89
CA ARG A 127 7.85 -10.99 13.15
C ARG A 127 8.95 -11.11 12.10
N ARG A 128 10.21 -10.98 12.51
CA ARG A 128 11.43 -11.00 11.66
C ARG A 128 11.44 -9.93 10.55
N PRO A 129 11.36 -8.63 10.90
CA PRO A 129 11.39 -7.56 9.92
C PRO A 129 12.81 -7.23 9.45
N THR A 130 12.91 -6.62 8.26
CA THR A 130 14.11 -5.98 7.73
C THR A 130 13.76 -4.54 7.32
N TYR A 131 14.59 -3.57 7.71
CA TYR A 131 14.33 -2.15 7.49
C TYR A 131 15.55 -1.43 6.92
N THR A 132 15.29 -0.55 5.95
CA THR A 132 16.21 0.49 5.49
C THR A 132 15.43 1.81 5.44
N GLN A 133 15.67 2.70 6.40
CA GLN A 133 14.86 3.89 6.60
C GLN A 133 15.71 5.16 6.60
N ARG A 134 15.21 6.23 5.98
CA ARG A 134 15.73 7.58 6.18
C ARG A 134 14.60 8.53 6.50
N THR A 135 14.64 9.13 7.70
CA THR A 135 13.55 9.97 8.21
C THR A 135 14.08 11.19 8.94
N SER A 136 13.45 12.35 8.77
CA SER A 136 13.80 13.57 9.51
C SER A 136 13.17 13.62 10.90
N ALA A 137 11.90 13.21 11.04
CA ALA A 137 11.19 13.12 12.31
C ALA A 137 10.52 11.74 12.47
N TYR A 138 10.73 11.08 13.61
CA TYR A 138 10.32 9.69 13.81
C TYR A 138 9.64 9.46 15.16
N THR A 139 8.46 8.84 15.11
CA THR A 139 7.73 8.34 16.28
C THR A 139 7.16 6.97 15.98
N ALA A 140 7.50 5.94 16.75
CA ALA A 140 6.93 4.61 16.52
C ALA A 140 6.82 3.76 17.78
N SER A 141 5.80 2.92 17.81
CA SER A 141 5.68 1.79 18.74
C SER A 141 5.81 0.49 17.97
N THR A 142 6.72 -0.39 18.39
CA THR A 142 6.99 -1.64 17.68
C THR A 142 7.07 -2.83 18.63
N ASN A 143 6.20 -3.82 18.41
CA ASN A 143 6.23 -5.10 19.09
C ASN A 143 6.86 -6.16 18.17
N ASN A 144 8.11 -6.54 18.46
CA ASN A 144 8.84 -7.56 17.71
C ASN A 144 8.86 -8.88 18.47
N ARG A 145 7.98 -9.83 18.14
CA ARG A 145 8.06 -11.19 18.71
C ARG A 145 9.16 -12.00 18.00
N ARG A 146 10.29 -12.21 18.68
CA ARG A 146 11.30 -13.21 18.30
C ARG A 146 10.68 -14.61 18.52
N PRO A 147 10.74 -15.54 17.55
CA PRO A 147 10.34 -16.91 17.85
C PRO A 147 11.32 -17.49 18.86
N THR A 148 10.80 -17.95 19.99
CA THR A 148 11.40 -19.02 20.78
C THR A 148 11.59 -20.25 19.90
#